data_AF-A0A0Q5PP78-F1
#
_entry.id   AF-A0A0Q5PP78-F1
#
_cell.length_a   1.000
_cell.length_b   1.000
_cell.length_c   1.000
_cell.angle_alpha   90.00
_cell.angle_beta   90.00
_cell.angle_gamma   90.00
#
_symmetry.space_group_name_H-M   'P 1'
#
loop_
_entity.id
_entity.type
_entity.pdbx_description
1 polymer ?
#
loop_
_entity_poly.entity_id
_entity_poly.type
_entity_poly.pdbx_seq_one_letter_code
_entity_poly.pdbx_strand_id
1 'polypeptide(L)'
;MARTRRTSDNLRLGIVLIGAVVVAAIVAIAIRPALIGRILHPGRYAISGDARLPVGRYADAGAAVLGGRVARLSLPPDRGPIIVTGARTAFLDPPTAQVLGVTDADGIDGWLYRAPGGPRPMADPAQPVDIVAAHARAQVAGGRLATIDWPTARNPDWTVTFTGGGRSVAIKVADDTGSAIAAPAR
;
A
#
# COMPACT_ATOMS: atom_id res chain seq x y z
N MET A 1 35.47 -0.21 54.66
CA MET A 1 34.54 -1.05 53.88
C MET A 1 33.50 -0.16 53.21
N ALA A 2 33.67 0.19 51.92
CA ALA A 2 32.66 0.95 51.16
C ALA A 2 32.86 0.70 49.66
N ARG A 3 32.39 -0.45 49.16
CA ARG A 3 32.44 -0.73 47.72
C ARG A 3 31.37 -1.72 47.28
N THR A 4 30.09 -1.37 47.46
CA THR A 4 29.00 -2.23 46.97
C THR A 4 27.69 -1.49 46.65
N ARG A 5 27.73 -0.17 46.36
CA ARG A 5 26.54 0.57 45.87
C ARG A 5 26.56 0.91 44.37
N ARG A 6 27.71 0.79 43.68
CA ARG A 6 27.85 1.29 42.30
C ARG A 6 27.37 0.31 41.21
N THR A 7 27.30 -0.98 41.51
CA THR A 7 26.98 -2.01 40.52
C THR A 7 25.47 -2.17 40.30
N SER A 8 24.65 -1.91 41.32
CA SER A 8 23.19 -2.02 41.23
C SER A 8 22.55 -0.90 40.40
N ASP A 9 23.12 0.30 40.41
CA ASP A 9 22.57 1.44 39.69
C ASP A 9 22.86 1.36 38.19
N ASN A 10 24.04 0.87 37.81
CA ASN A 10 24.40 0.67 36.40
C ASN A 10 23.59 -0.46 35.75
N LEU A 11 23.24 -1.51 36.51
CA LEU A 11 22.40 -2.61 36.02
C LEU A 11 20.96 -2.16 35.80
N ARG A 12 20.39 -1.38 36.75
CA ARG A 12 19.04 -0.82 36.63
C ARG A 12 18.95 0.18 35.47
N LEU A 13 19.95 1.03 35.31
CA LEU A 13 20.03 1.95 34.18
C LEU A 13 20.15 1.20 32.85
N GLY A 14 20.96 0.13 32.79
CA GLY A 14 21.11 -0.72 31.61
C GLY A 14 19.82 -1.41 31.21
N ILE A 15 19.06 -1.95 32.16
CA ILE A 15 17.77 -2.62 31.88
C ILE A 15 16.73 -1.62 31.38
N VAL A 16 16.66 -0.41 31.97
CA VAL A 16 15.73 0.64 31.52
C VAL A 16 16.09 1.13 30.11
N LEU A 17 17.39 1.28 29.81
CA LEU A 17 17.85 1.65 28.47
C LEU A 17 17.52 0.58 27.42
N ILE A 18 17.75 -0.70 27.73
CA ILE A 18 17.39 -1.80 26.82
C ILE A 18 15.87 -1.82 26.60
N GLY A 19 15.07 -1.68 27.67
CA GLY A 19 13.61 -1.58 27.56
C GLY A 19 13.16 -0.41 26.67
N ALA A 20 13.74 0.77 26.88
CA ALA A 20 13.42 1.96 26.09
C ALA A 20 13.82 1.80 24.60
N VAL A 21 14.98 1.20 24.32
CA VAL A 21 15.41 0.92 22.94
C VAL A 21 14.51 -0.11 22.28
N VAL A 22 14.10 -1.16 22.99
CA VAL A 22 13.17 -2.17 22.48
C VAL A 22 11.80 -1.55 22.19
N VAL A 23 11.27 -0.71 23.08
CA VAL A 23 9.99 -0.01 22.86
C VAL A 23 10.10 0.97 21.69
N ALA A 24 11.19 1.75 21.60
CA ALA A 24 11.41 2.66 20.48
C ALA A 24 11.57 1.91 19.15
N ALA A 25 12.25 0.75 19.16
CA ALA A 25 12.35 -0.11 17.98
C ALA A 25 10.99 -0.69 17.59
N ILE A 26 10.20 -1.18 18.54
CA ILE A 26 8.84 -1.69 18.29
C ILE A 26 7.93 -0.58 17.73
N VAL A 27 8.00 0.63 18.28
CA VAL A 27 7.24 1.79 17.78
C VAL A 27 7.73 2.19 16.38
N ALA A 28 9.05 2.26 16.13
CA ALA A 28 9.60 2.57 14.81
C ALA A 28 9.26 1.49 13.77
N ILE A 29 9.17 0.23 14.19
CA ILE A 29 8.77 -0.93 13.39
C ILE A 29 7.27 -0.86 13.07
N ALA A 30 6.41 -0.52 14.04
CA ALA A 30 4.98 -0.33 13.85
C ALA A 30 4.65 0.81 12.85
N ILE A 31 5.53 1.81 12.73
CA ILE A 31 5.37 2.93 11.79
C ILE A 31 5.76 2.53 10.34
N ARG A 32 6.39 1.37 10.11
CA ARG A 32 6.78 0.90 8.77
C ARG A 32 6.38 -0.56 8.50
N PRO A 33 5.09 -0.81 8.18
CA PRO A 33 4.56 -2.14 7.84
C PRO A 33 5.42 -2.93 6.85
N ALA A 34 5.97 -2.25 5.84
CA ALA A 34 6.76 -2.87 4.79
C ALA A 34 8.11 -3.45 5.27
N LEU A 35 8.71 -2.93 6.35
CA LEU A 35 9.98 -3.46 6.88
C LEU A 35 9.77 -4.79 7.59
N ILE A 36 8.67 -4.93 8.36
CA ILE A 36 8.31 -6.20 9.01
C ILE A 36 8.02 -7.25 7.96
N GLY A 37 7.18 -6.91 6.97
CA GLY A 37 6.83 -7.83 5.89
C GLY A 37 8.06 -8.31 5.12
N ARG A 38 9.06 -7.46 4.88
CA ARG A 38 10.29 -7.87 4.18
C ARG A 38 11.14 -8.86 4.98
N ILE A 39 11.14 -8.76 6.31
CA ILE A 39 11.87 -9.70 7.18
C ILE A 39 11.12 -11.04 7.26
N LEU A 40 9.79 -11.01 7.45
CA LEU A 40 8.99 -12.22 7.63
C LEU A 40 8.68 -12.95 6.32
N HIS A 41 8.57 -12.21 5.21
CA HIS A 41 8.15 -12.71 3.91
C HIS A 41 9.05 -12.18 2.78
N PRO A 42 10.37 -12.49 2.79
CA PRO A 42 11.33 -11.90 1.86
C PRO A 42 10.96 -12.11 0.39
N GLY A 43 10.35 -13.26 0.04
CA GLY A 43 9.89 -13.55 -1.32
C GLY A 43 8.90 -12.53 -1.88
N ARG A 44 8.02 -11.95 -1.05
CA ARG A 44 7.01 -10.95 -1.48
C ARG A 44 7.62 -9.60 -1.86
N TYR A 45 8.89 -9.38 -1.50
CA TYR A 45 9.61 -8.12 -1.73
C TYR A 45 10.84 -8.30 -2.64
N ALA A 46 11.01 -9.50 -3.22
CA ALA A 46 12.08 -9.83 -4.15
C ALA A 46 11.77 -9.30 -5.57
N ILE A 47 11.69 -7.98 -5.69
CA ILE A 47 11.44 -7.30 -6.96
C ILE A 47 12.67 -7.37 -7.88
N SER A 48 12.43 -7.54 -9.18
CA SER A 48 13.47 -7.66 -10.21
C SER A 48 14.06 -6.33 -10.65
N GLY A 49 13.36 -5.21 -10.39
CA GLY A 49 13.78 -3.86 -10.76
C GLY A 49 12.72 -2.80 -10.50
N ASP A 50 12.98 -1.59 -10.98
CA ASP A 50 12.16 -0.40 -10.67
C ASP A 50 11.31 0.08 -11.86
N ALA A 51 11.49 -0.53 -13.04
CA ALA A 51 10.68 -0.23 -14.22
C ALA A 51 9.21 -0.55 -13.94
N ARG A 52 8.30 0.30 -14.44
CA ARG A 52 6.86 0.13 -14.24
C ARG A 52 6.14 -0.05 -15.56
N LEU A 53 5.23 -1.02 -15.57
CA LEU A 53 4.30 -1.30 -16.65
C LEU A 53 3.07 -0.38 -16.55
N PRO A 54 2.24 -0.29 -17.61
CA PRO A 54 0.91 0.31 -17.53
C PRO A 54 0.07 -0.31 -16.39
N VAL A 55 -0.77 0.49 -15.75
CA VAL A 55 -1.47 0.08 -14.53
C VAL A 55 -2.48 -1.05 -14.76
N GLY A 56 -3.07 -1.11 -15.95
CA GLY A 56 -3.94 -2.21 -16.37
C GLY A 56 -3.26 -3.57 -16.26
N ARG A 57 -1.96 -3.67 -16.57
CA ARG A 57 -1.22 -4.94 -16.45
C ARG A 57 -1.16 -5.45 -15.01
N TYR A 58 -1.01 -4.56 -14.03
CA TYR A 58 -1.03 -4.96 -12.63
C TYR A 58 -2.44 -5.31 -12.16
N ALA A 59 -3.45 -4.55 -12.61
CA ALA A 59 -4.84 -4.84 -12.29
C ALA A 59 -5.26 -6.22 -12.80
N ASP A 60 -4.92 -6.54 -14.06
CA ASP A 60 -5.22 -7.84 -14.69
C ASP A 60 -4.50 -8.98 -13.97
N ALA A 61 -3.19 -8.84 -13.74
CA ALA A 61 -2.40 -9.85 -13.05
C ALA A 61 -2.90 -10.10 -11.61
N GLY A 62 -3.26 -9.03 -10.90
CA GLY A 62 -3.85 -9.12 -9.56
C GLY A 62 -5.22 -9.80 -9.59
N ALA A 63 -6.13 -9.35 -10.47
CA ALA A 63 -7.46 -9.93 -10.60
C ALA A 63 -7.42 -11.45 -10.84
N ALA A 64 -6.49 -11.93 -11.66
CA ALA A 64 -6.31 -13.34 -11.96
C ALA A 64 -6.01 -14.20 -10.72
N VAL A 65 -5.24 -13.69 -9.75
CA VAL A 65 -4.84 -14.46 -8.55
C VAL A 65 -5.66 -14.18 -7.31
N LEU A 66 -6.38 -13.06 -7.27
CA LEU A 66 -7.24 -12.71 -6.15
C LEU A 66 -8.51 -13.58 -6.09
N GLY A 67 -8.85 -14.27 -7.19
CA GLY A 67 -10.09 -15.07 -7.30
C GLY A 67 -11.34 -14.21 -7.17
N GLY A 68 -11.22 -12.91 -7.45
CA GLY A 68 -12.24 -11.91 -7.16
C GLY A 68 -11.84 -10.51 -7.63
N ARG A 69 -12.65 -9.53 -7.23
CA ARG A 69 -12.54 -8.14 -7.72
C ARG A 69 -11.38 -7.41 -7.07
N VAL A 70 -10.69 -6.59 -7.86
CA VAL A 70 -9.75 -5.60 -7.36
C VAL A 70 -10.52 -4.48 -6.68
N ALA A 71 -10.12 -4.14 -5.46
CA ALA A 71 -10.61 -3.00 -4.70
C ALA A 71 -9.64 -1.82 -4.77
N ARG A 72 -8.34 -2.12 -4.71
CA ARG A 72 -7.28 -1.13 -4.68
C ARG A 72 -6.02 -1.64 -5.37
N LEU A 73 -5.38 -0.75 -6.10
CA LEU A 73 -4.01 -0.89 -6.59
C LEU A 73 -3.13 0.14 -5.87
N SER A 74 -2.04 -0.31 -5.24
CA SER A 74 -1.08 0.54 -4.56
C SER A 74 0.29 0.42 -5.23
N LEU A 75 0.88 1.58 -5.50
CA LEU A 75 2.13 1.78 -6.21
C LEU A 75 3.09 2.51 -5.27
N PRO A 76 3.83 1.78 -4.39
CA PRO A 76 4.70 2.41 -3.41
C PRO A 76 5.69 3.40 -4.08
N PRO A 77 5.97 4.56 -3.49
CA PRO A 77 6.88 5.54 -4.10
C PRO A 77 8.35 5.07 -4.13
N ASP A 78 8.68 4.14 -3.24
CA ASP A 78 9.99 3.53 -3.01
C ASP A 78 10.14 2.17 -3.70
N ARG A 79 11.27 1.51 -3.44
CA ARG A 79 11.61 0.18 -3.95
C ARG A 79 10.76 -0.89 -3.24
N GLY A 80 9.62 -1.21 -3.82
CA GLY A 80 8.69 -2.20 -3.28
C GLY A 80 7.79 -2.83 -4.34
N PRO A 81 7.14 -3.95 -3.99
CA PRO A 81 6.18 -4.61 -4.87
C PRO A 81 4.96 -3.72 -5.11
N ILE A 82 4.33 -3.89 -6.26
CA ILE A 82 2.99 -3.34 -6.50
C ILE A 82 1.99 -4.20 -5.72
N ILE A 83 1.10 -3.56 -4.97
CA ILE A 83 0.16 -4.28 -4.10
C ILE A 83 -1.23 -4.16 -4.70
N VAL A 84 -1.87 -5.31 -4.97
CA VAL A 84 -3.25 -5.38 -5.46
C VAL A 84 -4.11 -6.00 -4.37
N THR A 85 -5.10 -5.26 -3.89
CA THR A 85 -5.98 -5.67 -2.79
C THR A 85 -7.39 -5.92 -3.30
N GLY A 86 -7.99 -7.01 -2.85
CA GLY A 86 -9.40 -7.37 -3.03
C GLY A 86 -9.87 -8.17 -1.81
N ALA A 87 -10.47 -9.35 -2.04
CA ALA A 87 -10.73 -10.31 -0.96
C ALA A 87 -9.42 -10.87 -0.36
N ARG A 88 -8.38 -10.95 -1.19
CA ARG A 88 -7.00 -11.31 -0.85
C ARG A 88 -6.08 -10.13 -1.18
N THR A 89 -4.80 -10.24 -0.90
CA THR A 89 -3.79 -9.26 -1.32
C THR A 89 -2.69 -9.95 -2.11
N ALA A 90 -2.40 -9.45 -3.31
CA ALA A 90 -1.33 -9.91 -4.17
C ALA A 90 -0.18 -8.90 -4.19
N PHE A 91 1.05 -9.40 -4.18
CA PHE A 91 2.28 -8.63 -4.30
C PHE A 91 2.89 -8.93 -5.65
N LEU A 92 3.08 -7.91 -6.48
CA LEU A 92 3.54 -8.05 -7.85
C LEU A 92 4.90 -7.39 -8.05
N ASP A 93 5.72 -8.02 -8.89
CA ASP A 93 6.98 -7.49 -9.35
C ASP A 93 6.74 -6.31 -10.31
N PRO A 94 7.25 -5.09 -10.04
CA PRO A 94 6.97 -3.93 -10.88
C PRO A 94 7.33 -4.12 -12.36
N PRO A 95 8.53 -4.62 -12.75
CA PRO A 95 8.89 -4.67 -14.17
C PRO A 95 8.11 -5.70 -14.98
N THR A 96 7.57 -6.74 -14.33
CA THR A 96 7.02 -7.92 -15.02
C THR A 96 5.55 -8.20 -14.71
N ALA A 97 4.98 -7.55 -13.69
CA ALA A 97 3.70 -7.89 -13.08
C ALA A 97 3.60 -9.34 -12.56
N GLN A 98 4.72 -10.05 -12.43
CA GLN A 98 4.72 -11.40 -11.87
C GLN A 98 4.32 -11.39 -10.41
N VAL A 99 3.54 -12.40 -10.01
CA VAL A 99 3.06 -12.54 -8.63
C VAL A 99 4.19 -13.07 -7.76
N LEU A 100 4.63 -12.24 -6.82
CA LEU A 100 5.64 -12.55 -5.81
C LEU A 100 5.04 -13.25 -4.59
N GLY A 101 3.73 -13.06 -4.36
CA GLY A 101 2.99 -13.77 -3.35
C GLY A 101 1.55 -13.30 -3.23
N VAL A 102 0.73 -14.13 -2.59
CA VAL A 102 -0.66 -13.83 -2.27
C VAL A 102 -0.89 -14.12 -0.79
N THR A 103 -1.65 -13.26 -0.11
CA THR A 103 -2.06 -13.48 1.27
C THR A 103 -3.55 -13.30 1.42
N ASP A 104 -4.15 -14.15 2.25
CA ASP A 104 -5.50 -13.94 2.75
C ASP A 104 -5.53 -12.74 3.69
N ALA A 105 -6.70 -12.15 3.79
CA ALA A 105 -6.94 -10.94 4.55
C ALA A 105 -7.05 -11.16 6.08
N ASP A 106 -6.86 -12.41 6.53
CA ASP A 106 -7.09 -12.84 7.90
C ASP A 106 -5.78 -12.87 8.75
N GLY A 107 -4.62 -12.62 8.13
CA GLY A 107 -3.33 -12.48 8.82
C GLY A 107 -2.97 -11.03 9.21
N ILE A 108 -1.84 -10.84 9.93
CA ILE A 108 -1.33 -9.49 10.27
C ILE A 108 -1.12 -8.63 9.02
N ASP A 109 -0.72 -9.22 7.90
CA ASP A 109 -0.57 -8.53 6.61
C ASP A 109 -1.93 -8.05 6.08
N GLY A 110 -2.99 -8.83 6.30
CA GLY A 110 -4.35 -8.43 6.03
C GLY A 110 -4.73 -7.17 6.81
N TRP A 111 -4.39 -7.07 8.09
CA TRP A 111 -4.58 -5.84 8.87
C TRP A 111 -3.76 -4.65 8.37
N LEU A 112 -2.57 -4.89 7.81
CA LEU A 112 -1.70 -3.84 7.28
C LEU A 112 -2.16 -3.29 5.93
N TYR A 113 -2.81 -4.12 5.10
CA TYR A 113 -3.15 -3.77 3.71
C TYR A 113 -4.66 -3.70 3.43
N ARG A 114 -5.51 -4.28 4.28
CA ARG A 114 -6.98 -4.25 4.17
C ARG A 114 -7.53 -3.09 5.01
N ALA A 115 -8.47 -2.33 4.45
CA ALA A 115 -9.51 -1.72 5.26
C ALA A 115 -10.58 -2.79 5.54
N PRO A 116 -10.68 -3.38 6.74
CA PRO A 116 -11.72 -4.37 7.03
C PRO A 116 -13.11 -3.78 6.76
N GLY A 117 -13.93 -4.49 5.99
CA GLY A 117 -15.34 -4.12 5.74
C GLY A 117 -15.57 -2.98 4.74
N GLY A 118 -14.57 -2.60 3.92
CA GLY A 118 -14.77 -1.63 2.84
C GLY A 118 -15.89 -2.04 1.87
N PRO A 119 -16.62 -1.07 1.27
CA PRO A 119 -17.69 -1.36 0.32
C PRO A 119 -17.19 -2.21 -0.85
N ARG A 120 -18.01 -3.19 -1.27
CA ARG A 120 -17.65 -4.15 -2.31
C ARG A 120 -17.37 -3.41 -3.64
N PRO A 121 -16.22 -3.65 -4.28
CA PRO A 121 -15.91 -3.09 -5.59
C PRO A 121 -16.96 -3.49 -6.63
N MET A 122 -17.22 -2.58 -7.56
CA MET A 122 -18.12 -2.82 -8.68
C MET A 122 -17.64 -4.02 -9.52
N ALA A 123 -18.60 -4.76 -10.07
CA ALA A 123 -18.30 -6.00 -10.82
C ALA A 123 -17.60 -5.72 -12.13
N ASP A 124 -18.13 -4.72 -12.80
CA ASP A 124 -17.87 -4.38 -14.17
C ASP A 124 -17.91 -2.85 -14.22
N PRO A 125 -16.84 -2.18 -13.77
CA PRO A 125 -16.71 -0.73 -13.95
C PRO A 125 -16.78 -0.39 -15.43
N ALA A 126 -17.51 0.67 -15.79
CA ALA A 126 -17.66 1.09 -17.17
C ALA A 126 -16.36 1.68 -17.76
N GLN A 127 -15.48 2.27 -16.95
CA GLN A 127 -14.16 2.71 -17.43
C GLN A 127 -13.07 1.65 -17.23
N PRO A 128 -12.20 1.43 -18.24
CA PRO A 128 -10.94 0.72 -18.05
C PRO A 128 -9.98 1.51 -17.14
N VAL A 129 -9.26 0.81 -16.25
CA VAL A 129 -8.36 1.45 -15.27
C VAL A 129 -7.26 2.32 -15.90
N ASP A 130 -6.76 1.95 -17.09
CA ASP A 130 -5.75 2.76 -17.79
C ASP A 130 -6.32 4.09 -18.29
N ILE A 131 -7.59 4.11 -18.72
CA ILE A 131 -8.29 5.34 -19.14
C ILE A 131 -8.51 6.25 -17.93
N VAL A 132 -8.95 5.67 -16.81
CA VAL A 132 -9.11 6.38 -15.53
C VAL A 132 -7.80 7.02 -15.08
N ALA A 133 -6.71 6.26 -15.12
CA ALA A 133 -5.40 6.76 -14.74
C ALA A 133 -4.92 7.89 -15.66
N ALA A 134 -5.19 7.80 -16.97
CA ALA A 134 -4.87 8.84 -17.94
C ALA A 134 -5.68 10.13 -17.69
N HIS A 135 -7.00 10.02 -17.51
CA HIS A 135 -7.86 11.17 -17.19
C HIS A 135 -7.47 11.83 -15.88
N ALA A 136 -7.18 11.05 -14.84
CA ALA A 136 -6.72 11.58 -13.57
C ALA A 136 -5.36 12.27 -13.67
N ARG A 137 -4.43 11.72 -14.48
CA ARG A 137 -3.12 12.31 -14.71
C ARG A 137 -3.20 13.69 -15.36
N ALA A 138 -4.16 13.88 -16.27
CA ALA A 138 -4.38 15.18 -16.91
C ALA A 138 -4.79 16.29 -15.92
N GLN A 139 -5.27 15.94 -14.72
CA GLN A 139 -5.69 16.89 -13.69
C GLN A 139 -4.56 17.34 -12.75
N VAL A 140 -3.37 16.73 -12.83
CA VAL A 140 -2.25 17.05 -11.94
C VAL A 140 -1.03 17.48 -12.72
N ALA A 141 -0.41 18.60 -12.29
CA ALA A 141 0.81 19.10 -12.90
C ALA A 141 2.04 18.21 -12.65
N GLY A 142 1.95 17.24 -11.72
CA GLY A 142 3.06 16.39 -11.34
C GLY A 142 2.71 15.35 -10.28
N GLY A 143 3.74 14.75 -9.68
CA GLY A 143 3.59 13.65 -8.72
C GLY A 143 3.59 12.27 -9.37
N ARG A 144 3.87 11.25 -8.56
CA ARG A 144 3.84 9.84 -8.95
C ARG A 144 2.49 9.26 -8.56
N LEU A 145 1.94 8.39 -9.41
CA LEU A 145 0.75 7.63 -9.05
C LEU A 145 1.06 6.76 -7.83
N ALA A 146 0.24 6.87 -6.79
CA ALA A 146 0.40 6.16 -5.52
C ALA A 146 -0.70 5.13 -5.31
N THR A 147 -1.96 5.48 -5.55
CA THR A 147 -3.07 4.53 -5.40
C THR A 147 -4.16 4.72 -6.45
N ILE A 148 -4.86 3.64 -6.78
CA ILE A 148 -6.13 3.65 -7.49
C ILE A 148 -7.13 2.82 -6.67
N ASP A 149 -8.25 3.43 -6.29
CA ASP A 149 -9.39 2.76 -5.65
C ASP A 149 -10.51 2.57 -6.67
N TRP A 150 -11.01 1.34 -6.76
CA TRP A 150 -12.09 0.96 -7.66
C TRP A 150 -13.43 1.56 -7.19
N PRO A 151 -14.34 1.88 -8.14
CA PRO A 151 -15.67 2.35 -7.81
C PRO A 151 -16.46 1.24 -7.12
N THR A 152 -17.52 1.65 -6.41
CA THR A 152 -18.44 0.75 -5.71
C THR A 152 -19.87 1.14 -6.06
N ALA A 153 -20.83 0.24 -5.79
CA ALA A 153 -22.24 0.54 -6.04
C ALA A 153 -22.75 1.78 -5.26
N ARG A 154 -22.10 2.16 -4.16
CA ARG A 154 -22.46 3.34 -3.35
C ARG A 154 -21.66 4.59 -3.69
N ASN A 155 -20.55 4.43 -4.40
CA ASN A 155 -19.66 5.51 -4.81
C ASN A 155 -19.12 5.14 -6.19
N PRO A 156 -19.80 5.55 -7.27
CA PRO A 156 -19.45 5.16 -8.63
C PRO A 156 -18.21 5.91 -9.16
N ASP A 157 -17.51 6.68 -8.32
CA ASP A 157 -16.28 7.34 -8.74
C ASP A 157 -15.05 6.53 -8.37
N TRP A 158 -14.15 6.40 -9.33
CA TRP A 158 -12.77 6.01 -9.08
C TRP A 158 -12.07 7.07 -8.23
N THR A 159 -11.11 6.64 -7.42
CA THR A 159 -10.22 7.58 -6.72
C THR A 159 -8.78 7.27 -7.06
N VAL A 160 -8.09 8.25 -7.65
CA VAL A 160 -6.70 8.13 -8.08
C VAL A 160 -5.86 9.11 -7.27
N THR A 161 -4.90 8.60 -6.49
CA THR A 161 -4.04 9.45 -5.65
C THR A 161 -2.65 9.57 -6.27
N PHE A 162 -2.19 10.81 -6.42
CA PHE A 162 -0.81 11.13 -6.78
C PHE A 162 -0.07 11.70 -5.57
N THR A 163 1.22 11.36 -5.42
CA THR A 163 2.09 11.89 -4.37
C THR A 163 3.33 12.55 -4.95
N GLY A 164 3.73 13.69 -4.41
CA GLY A 164 4.91 14.42 -4.87
C GLY A 164 5.14 15.69 -4.06
N GLY A 165 6.40 16.08 -3.86
CA GLY A 165 6.74 17.30 -3.12
C GLY A 165 6.18 17.33 -1.68
N GLY A 166 6.05 16.17 -1.04
CA GLY A 166 5.51 16.04 0.32
C GLY A 166 3.98 16.17 0.43
N ARG A 167 3.26 16.22 -0.70
CA ARG A 167 1.79 16.33 -0.73
C ARG A 167 1.16 15.15 -1.47
N SER A 168 -0.09 14.87 -1.13
CA SER A 168 -0.96 13.90 -1.81
C SER A 168 -2.14 14.64 -2.42
N VAL A 169 -2.48 14.32 -3.67
CA VAL A 169 -3.65 14.86 -4.38
C VAL A 169 -4.49 13.68 -4.84
N ALA A 170 -5.75 13.63 -4.41
CA ALA A 170 -6.72 12.64 -4.88
C ALA A 170 -7.57 13.25 -6.00
N ILE A 171 -7.75 12.51 -7.08
CA ILE A 171 -8.59 12.85 -8.21
C ILE A 171 -9.76 11.86 -8.24
N LYS A 172 -10.98 12.39 -8.30
CA LYS A 172 -12.19 11.60 -8.54
C LYS A 172 -12.42 11.51 -10.04
N VAL A 173 -12.68 10.31 -10.54
CA VAL A 173 -13.03 10.08 -11.95
C VAL A 173 -14.35 9.33 -11.99
N ALA A 174 -15.37 9.92 -12.60
CA ALA A 174 -16.68 9.29 -12.74
C ALA A 174 -16.59 8.06 -13.65
N ASP A 175 -17.15 6.94 -13.22
CA ASP A 175 -17.09 5.68 -13.99
C ASP A 175 -17.97 5.68 -15.25
N ASP A 176 -19.05 6.46 -15.27
CA ASP A 176 -19.96 6.51 -16.41
C ASP A 176 -19.42 7.36 -17.58
N THR A 177 -18.80 8.49 -17.25
CA THR A 177 -18.41 9.54 -18.20
C THR A 177 -16.90 9.69 -18.35
N GLY A 178 -16.13 9.17 -17.39
CA GLY A 178 -14.69 9.42 -17.30
C GLY A 178 -14.33 10.85 -16.87
N SER A 179 -15.31 11.69 -16.48
CA SER A 179 -15.04 13.06 -16.05
C SER A 179 -14.18 13.07 -14.78
N ALA A 180 -13.10 13.86 -14.79
CA ALA A 180 -12.12 13.89 -13.70
C ALA A 180 -12.09 15.24 -12.99
N ILE A 181 -12.15 15.22 -11.66
CA ILE A 181 -12.09 16.40 -10.80
C ILE A 181 -11.16 16.17 -9.62
N ALA A 182 -10.44 17.21 -9.21
CA ALA A 182 -9.67 17.14 -7.97
C ALA A 182 -10.62 16.99 -6.77
N ALA A 183 -10.35 16.00 -5.93
CA ALA A 183 -11.04 15.88 -4.65
C ALA A 183 -10.59 17.04 -3.74
N PRO A 184 -11.49 17.57 -2.88
CA PRO A 184 -11.11 18.54 -1.87
C PRO A 184 -9.96 17.99 -1.01
N ALA A 185 -8.96 18.83 -0.72
CA ALA A 185 -7.92 18.47 0.23
C ALA A 185 -8.56 18.16 1.59
N ARG A 186 -8.17 17.05 2.21
CA ARG A 186 -8.68 16.60 3.50
C ARG A 186 -7.69 16.90 4.62
#